data_AF-A0A6I0ZKQ9-F1
#
_entry.id   AF-A0A6I0ZKQ9-F1
#
_cell.length_a   1.000
_cell.length_b   1.000
_cell.length_c   1.000
_cell.angle_alpha   90.00
_cell.angle_beta   90.00
_cell.angle_gamma   90.00
#
_symmetry.space_group_name_H-M   'P 1'
#
loop_
_entity.id
_entity.type
_entity.pdbx_description
1 polymer ?
#
loop_
_entity_poly.entity_id
_entity_poly.type
_entity_poly.pdbx_seq_one_letter_code
_entity_poly.pdbx_strand_id
1 'polypeptide(L)'
;MTKFCTNRNKQTILIESIPYSNWEIEMVRMNIPADNRSFRQELFSFLSEWFDPADTLPVHTSGSTGKPKELYVEKECMMESACLTCSFLGLQKEDSALLCMPLQYIAGKMVVIRALVAGLDLLPVTPSGHPLKDLTKAPVFAAMIPMQVYNSLQVPEEKAILQQIRHLIIGGGPIDSQLNAVLKDFPHAVWSTYGMTETLSHIALRRLNGPEASDWYTPFESIQIRLSKENTLVIYAPEICEKELVTNDIAEINGQNQFRILGRKDNTINTGGVKVQIEQVEATLKEHLSVPFLITSAPDEKFGEIIVLLAEGQLPDDIEQTCTHQLPPYWRPKRFVPVFKLPLTETGKPDRAIAKLLAQK
;
A
#
# COMPACT_ATOMS: atom_id res chain seq x y z
N MET A 1 -23.37 14.13 -19.36
CA MET A 1 -23.67 12.75 -18.93
C MET A 1 -22.63 12.39 -17.89
N THR A 2 -23.04 11.91 -16.71
CA THR A 2 -22.11 11.50 -15.66
C THR A 2 -21.24 10.35 -16.18
N LYS A 3 -19.90 10.52 -16.12
CA LYS A 3 -18.92 9.54 -16.61
C LYS A 3 -18.98 8.21 -15.82
N PHE A 4 -19.51 8.24 -14.60
CA PHE A 4 -19.52 7.12 -13.65
C PHE A 4 -20.96 6.75 -13.22
N CYS A 5 -21.21 5.46 -13.00
CA CYS A 5 -22.48 4.92 -12.54
C CYS A 5 -22.45 4.69 -11.02
N THR A 6 -22.94 5.66 -10.25
CA THR A 6 -23.06 5.56 -8.78
C THR A 6 -24.44 5.08 -8.33
N ASN A 7 -25.38 4.86 -9.25
CA ASN A 7 -26.65 4.20 -8.94
C ASN A 7 -26.47 2.68 -8.99
N ARG A 8 -26.33 2.04 -7.81
CA ARG A 8 -26.10 0.61 -7.66
C ARG A 8 -27.11 -0.27 -8.41
N ASN A 9 -28.37 0.13 -8.46
CA ASN A 9 -29.43 -0.63 -9.16
C ASN A 9 -29.31 -0.59 -10.69
N LYS A 10 -28.47 0.30 -11.23
CA LYS A 10 -28.18 0.43 -12.67
C LYS A 10 -26.78 -0.06 -13.05
N GLN A 11 -25.98 -0.50 -12.08
CA GLN A 11 -24.65 -1.01 -12.35
C GLN A 11 -24.73 -2.39 -13.02
N THR A 12 -23.82 -2.60 -13.95
CA THR A 12 -23.52 -3.88 -14.60
C THR A 12 -22.01 -4.03 -14.61
N ILE A 13 -21.51 -5.26 -14.65
CA ILE A 13 -20.06 -5.53 -14.72
C ILE A 13 -19.73 -6.35 -15.95
N LEU A 14 -18.60 -6.05 -16.58
CA LEU A 14 -17.97 -6.92 -17.57
C LEU A 14 -16.93 -7.76 -16.84
N ILE A 15 -16.96 -9.08 -17.00
CA ILE A 15 -15.93 -9.99 -16.50
C ILE A 15 -15.45 -10.82 -17.68
N GLU A 16 -14.19 -10.64 -18.08
CA GLU A 16 -13.61 -11.28 -19.27
C GLU A 16 -14.47 -11.05 -20.52
N SER A 17 -14.93 -9.80 -20.69
CA SER A 17 -15.81 -9.33 -21.77
C SER A 17 -17.23 -9.92 -21.77
N ILE A 18 -17.61 -10.68 -20.74
CA ILE A 18 -18.98 -11.19 -20.56
C ILE A 18 -19.73 -10.20 -19.65
N PRO A 19 -20.87 -9.64 -20.08
CA PRO A 19 -21.67 -8.76 -19.26
C PRO A 19 -22.47 -9.54 -18.22
N TYR A 20 -22.56 -8.97 -17.01
CA TYR A 20 -23.37 -9.48 -15.92
C TYR A 20 -24.20 -8.35 -15.30
N SER A 21 -25.52 -8.56 -15.31
CA SER A 21 -26.50 -7.82 -14.52
C SER A 21 -26.59 -8.37 -13.09
N ASN A 22 -27.22 -7.61 -12.19
CA ASN A 22 -27.48 -8.07 -10.81
C ASN A 22 -28.19 -9.44 -10.78
N TRP A 23 -29.18 -9.65 -11.65
CA TRP A 23 -29.91 -10.92 -11.72
C TRP A 23 -29.02 -12.09 -12.16
N GLU A 24 -28.15 -11.89 -13.16
CA GLU A 24 -27.22 -12.93 -13.63
C GLU A 24 -26.17 -13.28 -12.56
N ILE A 25 -25.71 -12.28 -11.80
CA ILE A 25 -24.78 -12.49 -10.68
C ILE A 25 -25.40 -13.42 -9.64
N GLU A 26 -26.66 -13.17 -9.27
CA GLU A 26 -27.36 -13.98 -8.27
C GLU A 26 -27.59 -15.41 -8.77
N MET A 27 -27.95 -15.57 -10.04
CA MET A 27 -28.07 -16.90 -10.66
C MET A 27 -26.76 -17.68 -10.68
N VAL A 28 -25.66 -17.02 -11.05
CA VAL A 28 -24.33 -17.66 -11.08
C VAL A 28 -23.95 -18.10 -9.67
N ARG A 29 -24.14 -17.24 -8.66
CA ARG A 29 -23.87 -17.58 -7.25
C ARG A 29 -24.62 -18.83 -6.80
N MET A 30 -25.91 -18.96 -7.14
CA MET A 30 -26.73 -20.11 -6.73
C MET A 30 -26.31 -21.44 -7.37
N ASN A 31 -25.66 -21.39 -8.55
CA ASN A 31 -25.25 -22.57 -9.32
C ASN A 31 -23.80 -23.00 -9.09
N ILE A 32 -23.10 -22.34 -8.18
CA ILE A 32 -21.70 -22.61 -7.86
C ILE A 32 -21.62 -23.70 -6.76
N PRO A 33 -20.98 -24.86 -7.02
CA PRO A 33 -20.85 -25.93 -6.02
C PRO A 33 -20.08 -25.46 -4.77
N ALA A 34 -20.62 -25.76 -3.59
CA ALA A 34 -20.08 -25.31 -2.30
C ALA A 34 -18.73 -25.93 -1.91
N ASP A 35 -18.29 -26.99 -2.60
CA ASP A 35 -17.13 -27.81 -2.22
C ASP A 35 -15.79 -27.35 -2.84
N ASN A 36 -15.80 -26.40 -3.77
CA ASN A 36 -14.61 -26.00 -4.53
C ASN A 36 -14.42 -24.48 -4.57
N ARG A 37 -14.06 -23.86 -3.44
CA ARG A 37 -13.81 -22.41 -3.31
C ARG A 37 -12.75 -21.91 -4.30
N SER A 38 -13.17 -21.58 -5.51
CA SER A 38 -12.35 -20.91 -6.51
C SER A 38 -12.46 -19.39 -6.36
N PHE A 39 -11.45 -18.66 -6.79
CA PHE A 39 -11.46 -17.19 -6.72
C PHE A 39 -12.65 -16.57 -7.47
N ARG A 40 -13.13 -17.24 -8.53
CA ARG A 40 -14.35 -16.83 -9.23
C ARG A 40 -15.57 -16.91 -8.31
N GLN A 41 -15.67 -17.93 -7.46
CA GLN A 41 -16.78 -18.03 -6.49
C GLN A 41 -16.74 -16.88 -5.47
N GLU A 42 -15.55 -16.53 -4.97
CA GLU A 42 -15.37 -15.40 -4.07
C GLU A 42 -15.81 -14.07 -4.72
N LEU A 43 -15.49 -13.88 -6.00
CA LEU A 43 -15.92 -12.72 -6.78
C LEU A 43 -17.45 -12.63 -6.88
N PHE A 44 -18.12 -13.72 -7.27
CA PHE A 44 -19.58 -13.71 -7.37
C PHE A 44 -20.27 -13.60 -6.00
N SER A 45 -19.68 -14.15 -4.93
CA SER A 45 -20.15 -13.94 -3.56
C SER A 45 -20.07 -12.45 -3.18
N PHE A 46 -18.93 -11.81 -3.43
CA PHE A 46 -18.75 -10.38 -3.15
C PHE A 46 -19.68 -9.51 -4.00
N LEU A 47 -19.88 -9.84 -5.28
CA LEU A 47 -20.81 -9.11 -6.14
C LEU A 47 -22.26 -9.21 -5.62
N SER A 48 -22.70 -10.39 -5.18
CA SER A 48 -24.01 -10.56 -4.56
C SER A 48 -24.14 -9.73 -3.26
N GLU A 49 -23.12 -9.73 -2.40
CA GLU A 49 -23.06 -8.86 -1.21
C GLU A 49 -23.08 -7.37 -1.58
N TRP A 50 -22.44 -6.98 -2.68
CA TRP A 50 -22.46 -5.60 -3.18
C TRP A 50 -23.87 -5.19 -3.58
N PHE A 51 -24.57 -6.02 -4.35
CA PHE A 51 -25.92 -5.71 -4.84
C PHE A 51 -27.04 -5.94 -3.83
N ASP A 52 -26.79 -6.64 -2.73
CA ASP A 52 -27.70 -6.74 -1.59
C ASP A 52 -28.19 -5.35 -1.15
N PRO A 53 -29.47 -5.20 -0.75
CA PRO A 53 -30.07 -3.93 -0.36
C PRO A 53 -29.32 -3.17 0.74
N ALA A 54 -28.57 -3.83 1.63
CA ALA A 54 -27.84 -3.16 2.71
C ALA A 54 -26.92 -2.04 2.20
N ASP A 55 -26.85 -0.95 2.95
CA ASP A 55 -26.04 0.22 2.60
C ASP A 55 -24.56 0.04 2.95
N THR A 56 -24.25 -0.92 3.82
CA THR A 56 -22.89 -1.20 4.30
C THR A 56 -22.41 -2.60 3.91
N LEU A 57 -21.09 -2.80 3.91
CA LEU A 57 -20.49 -4.14 3.86
C LEU A 57 -19.43 -4.34 4.96
N PRO A 58 -19.15 -5.59 5.37
CA PRO A 58 -18.04 -5.89 6.25
C PRO A 58 -16.69 -5.87 5.49
N VAL A 59 -15.68 -5.21 6.06
CA VAL A 59 -14.30 -5.25 5.60
C VAL A 59 -13.38 -5.61 6.75
N HIS A 60 -12.36 -6.42 6.45
CA HIS A 60 -11.36 -6.82 7.42
C HIS A 60 -10.14 -5.91 7.32
N THR A 61 -9.78 -5.32 8.45
CA THR A 61 -8.50 -4.62 8.59
C THR A 61 -7.37 -5.63 8.76
N SER A 62 -6.21 -5.40 8.13
CA SER A 62 -5.01 -6.23 8.31
C SER A 62 -4.28 -5.90 9.62
N GLY A 63 -5.02 -5.60 10.70
CA GLY A 63 -4.58 -4.84 11.88
C GLY A 63 -3.11 -5.02 12.26
N SER A 64 -2.37 -3.91 12.43
CA SER A 64 -0.97 -3.89 12.88
C SER A 64 -0.76 -4.56 14.26
N THR A 65 -1.84 -4.77 15.02
CA THR A 65 -1.87 -5.43 16.33
C THR A 65 -2.22 -6.92 16.26
N GLY A 66 -2.24 -7.53 15.06
CA GLY A 66 -2.36 -8.98 14.86
C GLY A 66 -3.76 -9.59 14.96
N LYS A 67 -4.77 -8.85 15.46
CA LYS A 67 -6.18 -9.27 15.42
C LYS A 67 -6.94 -8.47 14.37
N PRO A 68 -7.40 -9.10 13.26
CA PRO A 68 -8.27 -8.46 12.30
C PRO A 68 -9.51 -7.90 12.99
N LYS A 69 -9.78 -6.60 12.80
CA LYS A 69 -11.05 -5.99 13.22
C LYS A 69 -11.97 -5.91 12.01
N GLU A 70 -13.20 -6.35 12.19
CA GLU A 70 -14.28 -6.14 11.23
C GLU A 70 -14.76 -4.69 11.35
N LEU A 71 -14.82 -4.00 10.20
CA LEU A 71 -15.35 -2.65 10.06
C LEU A 71 -16.50 -2.71 9.05
N TYR A 72 -17.60 -2.01 9.32
CA TYR A 72 -18.66 -1.82 8.34
C TYR A 72 -18.40 -0.52 7.59
N VAL A 73 -18.40 -0.57 6.26
CA VAL A 73 -18.16 0.58 5.39
C VAL A 73 -19.35 0.80 4.49
N GLU A 74 -19.72 2.06 4.28
CA GLU A 74 -20.82 2.45 3.40
C GLU A 74 -20.42 2.23 1.93
N LYS A 75 -21.31 1.60 1.18
CA LYS A 75 -21.11 1.34 -0.25
C LYS A 75 -21.03 2.65 -1.05
N GLU A 76 -21.70 3.70 -0.60
CA GLU A 76 -21.61 5.05 -1.19
C GLU A 76 -20.19 5.60 -1.10
N CYS A 77 -19.57 5.61 0.09
CA CYS A 77 -18.18 6.04 0.28
C CYS A 77 -17.18 5.25 -0.58
N MET A 78 -17.44 3.95 -0.81
CA MET A 78 -16.59 3.16 -1.71
C MET A 78 -16.76 3.55 -3.18
N MET A 79 -17.97 3.89 -3.61
CA MET A 79 -18.19 4.42 -4.96
C MET A 79 -17.51 5.77 -5.14
N GLU A 80 -17.51 6.64 -4.13
CA GLU A 80 -16.78 7.91 -4.16
C GLU A 80 -15.27 7.70 -4.26
N SER A 81 -14.70 6.80 -3.45
CA SER A 81 -13.28 6.42 -3.56
C SER A 81 -12.93 5.84 -4.94
N ALA A 82 -13.83 5.07 -5.55
CA ALA A 82 -13.67 4.55 -6.90
C ALA A 82 -13.71 5.67 -7.96
N CYS A 83 -14.68 6.59 -7.87
CA CYS A 83 -14.79 7.76 -8.74
C CYS A 83 -13.51 8.59 -8.74
N LEU A 84 -12.92 8.87 -7.57
CA LEU A 84 -11.65 9.61 -7.46
C LEU A 84 -10.52 8.91 -8.21
N THR A 85 -10.37 7.59 -7.99
CA THR A 85 -9.33 6.80 -8.67
C THR A 85 -9.52 6.80 -10.19
N CYS A 86 -10.73 6.49 -10.65
CA CYS A 86 -11.05 6.38 -12.08
C CYS A 86 -10.99 7.73 -12.80
N SER A 87 -11.36 8.81 -12.12
CA SER A 87 -11.22 10.18 -12.65
C SER A 87 -9.76 10.55 -12.81
N PHE A 88 -8.96 10.38 -11.75
CA PHE A 88 -7.53 10.70 -11.74
C PHE A 88 -6.75 9.93 -12.81
N LEU A 89 -6.97 8.61 -12.92
CA LEU A 89 -6.30 7.78 -13.92
C LEU A 89 -6.90 7.94 -15.32
N GLY A 90 -8.02 8.65 -15.47
CA GLY A 90 -8.67 8.83 -16.76
C GLY A 90 -9.26 7.54 -17.35
N LEU A 91 -9.59 6.54 -16.51
CA LEU A 91 -10.14 5.26 -16.95
C LEU A 91 -11.49 5.46 -17.66
N GLN A 92 -11.73 4.65 -18.68
CA GLN A 92 -12.89 4.71 -19.55
C GLN A 92 -13.67 3.41 -19.49
N LYS A 93 -14.94 3.46 -19.92
CA LYS A 93 -15.77 2.27 -20.08
C LYS A 93 -15.05 1.26 -20.98
N GLU A 94 -15.14 -0.03 -20.63
CA GLU A 94 -14.51 -1.17 -21.30
C GLU A 94 -12.97 -1.22 -21.23
N ASP A 95 -12.29 -0.27 -20.58
CA ASP A 95 -10.88 -0.45 -20.21
C ASP A 95 -10.75 -1.70 -19.32
N SER A 96 -9.72 -2.51 -19.53
CA SER A 96 -9.52 -3.73 -18.75
C SER A 96 -8.84 -3.47 -17.41
N ALA A 97 -9.35 -4.08 -16.35
CA ALA A 97 -8.87 -3.94 -14.97
C ALA A 97 -8.50 -5.30 -14.38
N LEU A 98 -7.23 -5.50 -14.02
CA LEU A 98 -6.76 -6.73 -13.39
C LEU A 98 -7.17 -6.81 -11.92
N LEU A 99 -7.93 -7.84 -11.58
CA LEU A 99 -8.19 -8.24 -10.19
C LEU A 99 -7.26 -9.39 -9.82
N CYS A 100 -6.16 -9.05 -9.13
CA CYS A 100 -5.14 -10.00 -8.68
C CYS A 100 -4.86 -9.95 -7.17
N MET A 101 -5.74 -9.29 -6.40
CA MET A 101 -5.65 -9.17 -4.95
C MET A 101 -6.81 -9.93 -4.29
N PRO A 102 -6.61 -10.56 -3.11
CA PRO A 102 -7.67 -11.27 -2.41
C PRO A 102 -8.86 -10.38 -2.06
N LEU A 103 -10.07 -10.90 -2.26
CA LEU A 103 -11.33 -10.18 -1.97
C LEU A 103 -11.66 -10.11 -0.47
N GLN A 104 -10.97 -10.89 0.37
CA GLN A 104 -11.06 -10.75 1.82
C GLN A 104 -10.57 -9.39 2.33
N TYR A 105 -9.69 -8.72 1.56
CA TYR A 105 -9.16 -7.40 1.88
C TYR A 105 -9.79 -6.31 1.01
N ILE A 106 -9.84 -5.10 1.58
CA ILE A 106 -10.47 -3.95 0.91
C ILE A 106 -9.80 -3.60 -0.42
N ALA A 107 -8.50 -3.85 -0.56
CA ALA A 107 -7.77 -3.57 -1.80
C ALA A 107 -8.34 -4.33 -3.00
N GLY A 108 -8.64 -5.63 -2.85
CA GLY A 108 -9.28 -6.43 -3.91
C GLY A 108 -10.70 -5.96 -4.21
N LYS A 109 -11.50 -5.73 -3.16
CA LYS A 109 -12.89 -5.24 -3.28
C LYS A 109 -12.96 -3.92 -4.07
N MET A 110 -12.03 -3.00 -3.81
CA MET A 110 -11.99 -1.70 -4.50
C MET A 110 -11.67 -1.78 -6.00
N VAL A 111 -10.99 -2.82 -6.48
CA VAL A 111 -10.81 -3.03 -7.93
C VAL A 111 -12.13 -3.39 -8.59
N VAL A 112 -12.92 -4.26 -7.95
CA VAL A 112 -14.25 -4.65 -8.45
C VAL A 112 -15.20 -3.44 -8.46
N ILE A 113 -15.18 -2.62 -7.41
CA ILE A 113 -16.04 -1.42 -7.32
C ILE A 113 -15.65 -0.39 -8.38
N ARG A 114 -14.35 -0.18 -8.63
CA ARG A 114 -13.89 0.65 -9.77
C ARG A 114 -14.43 0.13 -11.09
N ALA A 115 -14.45 -1.18 -11.29
CA ALA A 115 -15.01 -1.78 -12.49
C ALA A 115 -16.52 -1.54 -12.63
N LEU A 116 -17.28 -1.69 -11.54
CA LEU A 116 -18.73 -1.40 -11.52
C LEU A 116 -19.05 0.07 -11.81
N VAL A 117 -18.30 0.98 -11.18
CA VAL A 117 -18.54 2.43 -11.25
C VAL A 117 -18.15 3.00 -12.60
N ALA A 118 -17.00 2.59 -13.16
CA ALA A 118 -16.50 3.09 -14.45
C ALA A 118 -16.87 2.21 -15.65
N GLY A 119 -17.54 1.07 -15.43
CA GLY A 119 -17.90 0.13 -16.48
C GLY A 119 -16.69 -0.55 -17.12
N LEU A 120 -15.67 -0.91 -16.32
CA LEU A 120 -14.45 -1.57 -16.77
C LEU A 120 -14.69 -3.05 -17.05
N ASP A 121 -13.83 -3.66 -17.87
CA ASP A 121 -13.77 -5.11 -18.06
C ASP A 121 -12.83 -5.74 -17.02
N LEU A 122 -13.42 -6.42 -16.03
CA LEU A 122 -12.68 -7.03 -14.94
C LEU A 122 -12.02 -8.33 -15.40
N LEU A 123 -10.71 -8.44 -15.18
CA LEU A 123 -9.91 -9.63 -15.46
C LEU A 123 -9.51 -10.30 -14.13
N PRO A 124 -10.31 -11.24 -13.61
CA PRO A 124 -10.00 -11.93 -12.37
C PRO A 124 -8.92 -13.00 -12.59
N VAL A 125 -7.84 -12.93 -11.82
CA VAL A 125 -6.83 -13.98 -11.72
C VAL A 125 -6.71 -14.41 -10.27
N THR A 126 -6.51 -15.71 -10.02
CA THR A 126 -6.32 -16.21 -8.65
C THR A 126 -5.12 -15.49 -8.00
N PRO A 127 -5.32 -14.82 -6.84
CA PRO A 127 -4.26 -14.07 -6.19
C PRO A 127 -3.02 -14.92 -5.95
N SER A 128 -1.86 -14.43 -6.38
CA SER A 128 -0.59 -15.10 -6.21
C SER A 128 0.57 -14.10 -6.27
N GLY A 129 1.79 -14.58 -6.03
CA GLY A 129 3.00 -13.79 -6.25
C GLY A 129 3.31 -13.50 -7.71
N HIS A 130 2.68 -14.21 -8.66
CA HIS A 130 2.90 -14.11 -10.11
C HIS A 130 1.56 -13.88 -10.84
N PRO A 131 0.92 -12.72 -10.64
CA PRO A 131 -0.44 -12.49 -11.14
C PRO A 131 -0.51 -12.31 -12.67
N LEU A 132 0.62 -12.13 -13.35
CA LEU A 132 0.68 -11.91 -14.80
C LEU A 132 1.02 -13.19 -15.59
N LYS A 133 1.35 -14.29 -14.91
CA LYS A 133 1.93 -15.51 -15.51
C LYS A 133 1.12 -16.10 -16.67
N ASP A 134 -0.21 -16.02 -16.61
CA ASP A 134 -1.12 -16.64 -17.59
C ASP A 134 -1.77 -15.59 -18.53
N LEU A 135 -1.40 -14.31 -18.41
CA LEU A 135 -1.94 -13.27 -19.26
C LEU A 135 -1.20 -13.23 -20.60
N THR A 136 -1.95 -13.00 -21.68
CA THR A 136 -1.38 -12.82 -23.03
C THR A 136 -1.40 -11.36 -23.48
N LYS A 137 -2.21 -10.52 -22.82
CA LYS A 137 -2.36 -9.10 -23.09
C LYS A 137 -2.36 -8.34 -21.78
N ALA A 138 -1.67 -7.20 -21.75
CA ALA A 138 -1.67 -6.34 -20.58
C ALA A 138 -3.04 -5.70 -20.33
N PRO A 139 -3.50 -5.65 -19.07
CA PRO A 139 -4.66 -4.85 -18.70
C PRO A 139 -4.35 -3.36 -18.87
N VAL A 140 -5.38 -2.54 -19.10
CA VAL A 140 -5.21 -1.07 -19.07
C VAL A 140 -4.86 -0.60 -17.67
N PHE A 141 -5.48 -1.18 -16.65
CA PHE A 141 -5.31 -0.85 -15.25
C PHE A 141 -4.96 -2.08 -14.40
N ALA A 142 -3.97 -1.95 -13.52
CA ALA A 142 -3.68 -2.94 -12.49
C ALA A 142 -3.34 -2.28 -11.16
N ALA A 143 -3.85 -2.89 -10.08
CA ALA A 143 -3.50 -2.55 -8.71
C ALA A 143 -2.76 -3.74 -8.08
N MET A 144 -1.50 -3.54 -7.70
CA MET A 144 -0.60 -4.61 -7.25
C MET A 144 0.10 -4.23 -5.94
N ILE A 145 0.62 -5.23 -5.23
CA ILE A 145 1.53 -5.02 -4.08
C ILE A 145 3.00 -5.09 -4.53
N PRO A 146 3.97 -4.48 -3.80
CA PRO A 146 5.38 -4.48 -4.19
C PRO A 146 5.94 -5.87 -4.50
N MET A 147 5.56 -6.89 -3.72
CA MET A 147 6.02 -8.28 -3.93
C MET A 147 5.57 -8.85 -5.29
N GLN A 148 4.33 -8.58 -5.72
CA GLN A 148 3.84 -9.03 -7.02
C GLN A 148 4.60 -8.35 -8.16
N VAL A 149 4.86 -7.04 -8.03
CA VAL A 149 5.64 -6.29 -9.02
C VAL A 149 7.08 -6.81 -9.07
N TYR A 150 7.71 -7.03 -7.91
CA TYR A 150 9.07 -7.57 -7.80
C TYR A 150 9.19 -8.93 -8.50
N ASN A 151 8.29 -9.86 -8.22
CA ASN A 151 8.31 -11.20 -8.81
C ASN A 151 8.08 -11.16 -10.33
N SER A 152 7.10 -10.37 -10.80
CA SER A 152 6.85 -10.21 -12.24
C SER A 152 8.04 -9.58 -12.97
N LEU A 153 8.86 -8.76 -12.31
CA LEU A 153 10.10 -8.24 -12.88
C LEU A 153 11.19 -9.32 -13.08
N GLN A 154 11.14 -10.43 -12.34
CA GLN A 154 12.12 -11.52 -12.44
C GLN A 154 11.83 -12.48 -13.61
N VAL A 155 10.61 -12.47 -14.15
CA VAL A 155 10.17 -13.36 -15.23
C VAL A 155 10.04 -12.53 -16.52
N PRO A 156 10.82 -12.80 -17.58
CA PRO A 156 10.84 -11.97 -18.80
C PRO A 156 9.46 -11.75 -19.44
N GLU A 157 8.62 -12.79 -19.49
CA GLU A 157 7.29 -12.75 -20.08
C GLU A 157 6.34 -11.86 -19.24
N GLU A 158 6.34 -12.02 -17.92
CA GLU A 158 5.54 -11.18 -17.02
C GLU A 158 6.00 -9.73 -17.04
N LYS A 159 7.32 -9.49 -17.07
CA LYS A 159 7.90 -8.15 -17.18
C LYS A 159 7.44 -7.44 -18.45
N ALA A 160 7.39 -8.14 -19.58
CA ALA A 160 6.92 -7.59 -20.84
C ALA A 160 5.43 -7.16 -20.77
N ILE A 161 4.60 -7.93 -20.07
CA ILE A 161 3.19 -7.59 -19.81
C ILE A 161 3.10 -6.39 -18.86
N LEU A 162 3.84 -6.43 -17.75
CA LEU A 162 3.86 -5.38 -16.74
C LEU A 162 4.23 -4.01 -17.35
N GLN A 163 5.22 -3.98 -18.26
CA GLN A 163 5.63 -2.76 -18.97
C GLN A 163 4.55 -2.18 -19.88
N GLN A 164 3.60 -2.99 -20.34
CA GLN A 164 2.51 -2.55 -21.21
C GLN A 164 1.26 -2.08 -20.43
N ILE A 165 1.22 -2.23 -19.11
CA ILE A 165 0.12 -1.74 -18.29
C ILE A 165 0.15 -0.21 -18.30
N ARG A 166 -0.93 0.43 -18.77
CA ARG A 166 -1.01 1.88 -18.91
C ARG A 166 -1.06 2.61 -17.57
N HIS A 167 -1.84 2.06 -16.64
CA HIS A 167 -2.03 2.61 -15.30
C HIS A 167 -1.71 1.53 -14.25
N LEU A 168 -0.46 1.49 -13.78
CA LEU A 168 -0.05 0.61 -12.70
C LEU A 168 -0.05 1.40 -11.38
N ILE A 169 -0.89 0.99 -10.43
CA ILE A 169 -0.83 1.51 -9.06
C ILE A 169 -0.26 0.45 -8.12
N ILE A 170 0.68 0.86 -7.27
CA ILE A 170 1.37 -0.01 -6.32
C ILE A 170 1.05 0.49 -4.90
N GLY A 171 0.40 -0.37 -4.12
CA GLY A 171 -0.04 -0.06 -2.75
C GLY A 171 0.28 -1.17 -1.75
N GLY A 172 -0.09 -0.95 -0.48
CA GLY A 172 0.03 -1.97 0.58
C GLY A 172 1.41 -2.09 1.23
N GLY A 173 2.41 -1.35 0.77
CA GLY A 173 3.74 -1.32 1.38
C GLY A 173 4.65 -0.25 0.77
N PRO A 174 5.79 0.04 1.42
CA PRO A 174 6.80 0.93 0.86
C PRO A 174 7.38 0.33 -0.43
N ILE A 175 7.79 1.21 -1.33
CA ILE A 175 8.53 0.85 -2.54
C ILE A 175 10.00 1.11 -2.26
N ASP A 176 10.81 0.06 -2.28
CA ASP A 176 12.23 0.19 -2.01
C ASP A 176 13.01 0.81 -3.19
N SER A 177 14.25 1.21 -2.92
CA SER A 177 15.15 1.85 -3.88
C SER A 177 15.41 1.02 -5.12
N GLN A 178 15.54 -0.31 -4.98
CA GLN A 178 15.83 -1.22 -6.09
C GLN A 178 14.63 -1.36 -7.02
N LEU A 179 13.44 -1.59 -6.46
CA LEU A 179 12.19 -1.64 -7.21
C LEU A 179 11.92 -0.29 -7.89
N ASN A 180 12.10 0.82 -7.18
CA ASN A 180 11.94 2.15 -7.74
C ASN A 180 12.91 2.40 -8.91
N ALA A 181 14.17 1.96 -8.81
CA ALA A 181 15.15 2.12 -9.88
C ALA A 181 14.72 1.41 -11.18
N VAL A 182 14.20 0.19 -11.09
CA VAL A 182 13.74 -0.57 -12.26
C VAL A 182 12.48 0.06 -12.88
N LEU A 183 11.58 0.58 -12.05
CA LEU A 183 10.32 1.18 -12.52
C LEU A 183 10.51 2.52 -13.23
N LYS A 184 11.63 3.23 -13.03
CA LYS A 184 11.92 4.51 -13.67
C LYS A 184 11.89 4.45 -15.20
N ASP A 185 12.31 3.32 -15.77
CA ASP A 185 12.43 3.12 -17.22
C ASP A 185 11.16 2.54 -17.85
N PHE A 186 10.07 2.42 -17.08
CA PHE A 186 8.81 1.90 -17.61
C PHE A 186 8.17 2.93 -18.57
N PRO A 187 7.57 2.48 -19.69
CA PRO A 187 7.05 3.37 -20.73
C PRO A 187 5.73 4.06 -20.34
N HIS A 188 5.04 3.55 -19.32
CA HIS A 188 3.73 4.01 -18.89
C HIS A 188 3.73 4.44 -17.43
N ALA A 189 2.64 5.09 -16.99
CA ALA A 189 2.57 5.68 -15.67
C ALA A 189 2.55 4.63 -14.56
N VAL A 190 3.56 4.67 -13.69
CA VAL A 190 3.60 3.86 -12.46
C VAL A 190 3.45 4.77 -11.25
N TRP A 191 2.49 4.44 -10.40
CA TRP A 191 2.14 5.23 -9.23
C TRP A 191 2.34 4.44 -7.95
N SER A 192 2.84 5.12 -6.92
CA SER A 192 2.71 4.64 -5.55
C SER A 192 1.52 5.32 -4.91
N THR A 193 0.74 4.56 -4.16
CA THR A 193 -0.48 5.04 -3.53
C THR A 193 -0.34 5.10 -2.01
N TYR A 194 -0.83 6.17 -1.39
CA TYR A 194 -0.93 6.28 0.06
C TYR A 194 -2.40 6.21 0.50
N GLY A 195 -2.68 5.30 1.43
CA GLY A 195 -4.01 5.03 1.95
C GLY A 195 -4.01 3.96 3.03
N MET A 196 -5.16 3.78 3.67
CA MET A 196 -5.38 2.80 4.74
C MET A 196 -6.81 2.28 4.70
N THR A 197 -7.16 1.37 5.60
CA THR A 197 -8.48 0.74 5.56
C THR A 197 -9.58 1.73 5.92
N GLU A 198 -9.27 2.65 6.83
CA GLU A 198 -10.12 3.75 7.30
C GLU A 198 -10.43 4.77 6.19
N THR A 199 -9.59 4.84 5.16
CA THR A 199 -9.84 5.66 3.95
C THR A 199 -10.30 4.82 2.76
N LEU A 200 -10.68 3.56 3.00
CA LEU A 200 -11.08 2.53 2.04
C LEU A 200 -9.99 2.08 1.07
N SER A 201 -9.36 3.03 0.40
CA SER A 201 -8.23 2.86 -0.50
C SER A 201 -7.26 4.02 -0.32
N HIS A 202 -6.62 4.45 -1.40
CA HIS A 202 -5.72 5.58 -1.40
C HIS A 202 -6.45 6.92 -1.44
N ILE A 203 -5.83 7.92 -0.81
CA ILE A 203 -6.25 9.32 -0.83
C ILE A 203 -5.26 10.22 -1.57
N ALA A 204 -4.08 9.68 -1.89
CA ALA A 204 -3.02 10.39 -2.60
C ALA A 204 -2.17 9.43 -3.41
N LEU A 205 -1.57 9.95 -4.48
CA LEU A 205 -0.64 9.23 -5.33
C LEU A 205 0.63 10.04 -5.54
N ARG A 206 1.75 9.35 -5.73
CA ARG A 206 2.97 9.95 -6.27
C ARG A 206 3.44 9.16 -7.48
N ARG A 207 4.00 9.86 -8.45
CA ARG A 207 4.52 9.27 -9.67
C ARG A 207 5.91 8.67 -9.40
N LEU A 208 6.14 7.43 -9.82
CA LEU A 208 7.44 6.75 -9.63
C LEU A 208 8.40 6.92 -10.81
N ASN A 209 7.88 7.26 -11.99
CA ASN A 209 8.64 7.26 -13.23
C ASN A 209 8.27 8.41 -14.18
N GLY A 210 9.13 8.65 -15.16
CA GLY A 210 8.96 9.73 -16.12
C GLY A 210 9.23 11.13 -15.53
N PRO A 211 8.97 12.19 -16.31
CA PRO A 211 9.34 13.57 -15.95
C PRO A 211 8.58 14.13 -14.73
N GLU A 212 7.45 13.54 -14.39
CA GLU A 212 6.62 13.93 -13.23
C GLU A 212 6.95 13.12 -11.97
N ALA A 213 7.95 12.24 -12.01
CA ALA A 213 8.35 11.41 -10.87
C ALA A 213 8.70 12.29 -9.65
N SER A 214 8.17 11.91 -8.48
CA SER A 214 8.32 12.69 -7.25
C SER A 214 8.20 11.80 -6.01
N ASP A 215 8.87 12.21 -4.94
CA ASP A 215 8.70 11.63 -3.60
C ASP A 215 7.49 12.22 -2.85
N TRP A 216 6.85 13.25 -3.42
CA TRP A 216 5.70 13.93 -2.85
C TRP A 216 4.39 13.30 -3.32
N TYR A 217 3.60 12.80 -2.37
CA TYR A 217 2.22 12.38 -2.60
C TYR A 217 1.32 13.60 -2.78
N THR A 218 0.55 13.58 -3.87
CA THR A 218 -0.47 14.57 -4.17
C THR A 218 -1.83 14.02 -3.76
N PRO A 219 -2.52 14.60 -2.76
CA PRO A 219 -3.88 14.23 -2.41
C PRO A 219 -4.84 14.45 -3.59
N PHE A 220 -5.94 13.70 -3.64
CA PHE A 220 -7.05 14.07 -4.52
C PHE A 220 -7.62 15.44 -4.14
N GLU A 221 -8.22 16.15 -5.09
CA GLU A 221 -8.69 17.53 -4.92
C GLU A 221 -9.66 17.71 -3.74
N SER A 222 -10.53 16.72 -3.51
CA SER A 222 -11.50 16.73 -2.39
C SER A 222 -10.88 16.37 -1.03
N ILE A 223 -9.61 15.98 -0.97
CA ILE A 223 -8.93 15.53 0.23
C ILE A 223 -8.10 16.66 0.81
N GLN A 224 -8.36 16.99 2.07
CA GLN A 224 -7.57 17.95 2.82
C GLN A 224 -6.61 17.23 3.76
N ILE A 225 -5.42 17.79 3.90
CA ILE A 225 -4.40 17.28 4.79
C ILE A 225 -3.85 18.41 5.66
N ARG A 226 -3.43 18.06 6.87
CA ARG A 226 -2.67 18.95 7.76
C ARG A 226 -1.77 18.12 8.66
N LEU A 227 -0.90 18.80 9.40
CA LEU A 227 -0.12 18.16 10.45
C LEU A 227 -0.79 18.36 11.82
N SER A 228 -0.71 17.35 12.68
CA SER A 228 -1.04 17.46 14.09
C SER A 228 0.04 18.22 14.85
N LYS A 229 -0.17 18.47 16.15
CA LYS A 229 0.85 19.06 17.04
C LYS A 229 2.12 18.20 17.17
N GLU A 230 2.01 16.92 16.83
CA GLU A 230 3.13 15.96 16.89
C GLU A 230 3.72 15.67 15.50
N ASN A 231 3.37 16.48 14.48
CA ASN A 231 3.75 16.30 13.08
C ASN A 231 3.23 15.01 12.43
N THR A 232 2.16 14.41 12.98
CA THR A 232 1.49 13.30 12.30
C THR A 232 0.51 13.81 11.25
N LEU A 233 0.38 13.07 10.14
CA LEU A 233 -0.55 13.40 9.07
C LEU A 233 -1.99 13.26 9.57
N VAL A 234 -2.79 14.30 9.33
CA VAL A 234 -4.22 14.33 9.59
C VAL A 234 -4.93 14.46 8.25
N ILE A 235 -5.91 13.60 8.02
CA ILE A 235 -6.63 13.46 6.75
C ILE A 235 -8.09 13.81 6.97
N TYR A 236 -8.63 14.71 6.15
CA TYR A 236 -10.05 15.03 6.09
C TYR A 236 -10.57 14.69 4.69
N ALA A 237 -11.50 13.74 4.64
CA ALA A 237 -12.01 13.13 3.41
C ALA A 237 -13.52 12.84 3.55
N PRO A 238 -14.38 13.86 3.69
CA PRO A 238 -15.76 13.70 4.15
C PRO A 238 -16.62 12.75 3.31
N GLU A 239 -16.37 12.68 2.00
CA GLU A 239 -17.07 11.78 1.07
C GLU A 239 -16.62 10.30 1.16
N ILE A 240 -15.58 10.01 1.94
CA ILE A 240 -15.00 8.67 2.08
C ILE A 240 -15.02 8.21 3.54
N CYS A 241 -14.73 9.13 4.46
CA CYS A 241 -14.64 8.92 5.88
C CYS A 241 -15.17 10.17 6.60
N GLU A 242 -16.29 10.02 7.31
CA GLU A 242 -16.99 11.10 8.01
C GLU A 242 -16.09 11.83 9.01
N LYS A 243 -15.24 11.06 9.71
CA LYS A 243 -14.38 11.59 10.78
C LYS A 243 -13.00 11.94 10.24
N GLU A 244 -12.50 13.07 10.72
CA GLU A 244 -11.09 13.41 10.53
C GLU A 244 -10.21 12.30 11.09
N LEU A 245 -9.29 11.80 10.25
CA LEU A 245 -8.42 10.69 10.58
C LEU A 245 -7.04 11.21 10.98
N VAL A 246 -6.72 11.11 12.26
CA VAL A 246 -5.37 11.38 12.78
C VAL A 246 -4.56 10.09 12.66
N THR A 247 -3.58 10.09 11.78
CA THR A 247 -2.69 8.94 11.57
C THR A 247 -1.56 8.93 12.62
N ASN A 248 -0.82 7.82 12.64
CA ASN A 248 0.47 7.72 13.33
C ASN A 248 1.66 7.92 12.37
N ASP A 249 1.43 8.42 11.16
CA ASP A 249 2.51 8.66 10.19
C ASP A 249 3.07 10.07 10.37
N ILE A 250 4.35 10.17 10.71
CA ILE A 250 5.06 11.45 10.75
C ILE A 250 5.28 11.90 9.30
N ALA A 251 4.87 13.12 8.99
CA ALA A 251 4.92 13.65 7.65
C ALA A 251 5.42 15.09 7.63
N GLU A 252 5.81 15.53 6.45
CA GLU A 252 5.97 16.94 6.12
C GLU A 252 5.10 17.30 4.93
N ILE A 253 4.66 18.56 4.88
CA ILE A 253 3.81 19.11 3.81
C ILE A 253 4.55 20.27 3.15
N ASN A 254 4.63 20.28 1.83
CA ASN A 254 5.28 21.36 1.06
C ASN A 254 4.29 22.50 0.74
N GLY A 255 4.80 23.58 0.12
CA GLY A 255 3.99 24.74 -0.27
C GLY A 255 2.93 24.47 -1.36
N GLN A 256 2.91 23.29 -1.97
CA GLN A 256 1.93 22.84 -2.96
C GLN A 256 0.86 21.91 -2.36
N ASN A 257 0.79 21.81 -1.03
CA ASN A 257 -0.12 20.91 -0.32
C ASN A 257 0.09 19.42 -0.67
N GLN A 258 1.31 19.05 -1.03
CA GLN A 258 1.74 17.66 -1.17
C GLN A 258 2.49 17.23 0.10
N PHE A 259 2.56 15.93 0.36
CA PHE A 259 3.22 15.41 1.56
C PHE A 259 4.17 14.25 1.26
N ARG A 260 5.12 14.02 2.16
CA ARG A 260 5.89 12.76 2.20
C ARG A 260 5.92 12.22 3.62
N ILE A 261 5.94 10.90 3.73
CA ILE A 261 6.02 10.20 5.00
C ILE A 261 7.48 10.06 5.41
N LEU A 262 7.80 10.50 6.62
CA LEU A 262 9.14 10.45 7.20
C LEU A 262 9.34 9.20 8.06
N GLY A 263 8.27 8.64 8.61
CA GLY A 263 8.32 7.47 9.49
C GLY A 263 7.04 7.32 10.29
N ARG A 264 7.05 6.41 11.26
CA ARG A 264 5.95 6.23 12.21
C ARG A 264 6.24 6.93 13.52
N LYS A 265 5.22 7.54 14.12
CA LYS A 265 5.29 8.11 15.48
C LYS A 265 5.82 7.08 16.48
N ASP A 266 5.34 5.85 16.37
CA ASP A 266 5.74 4.72 17.24
C ASP A 266 7.20 4.27 17.02
N ASN A 267 7.85 4.71 15.93
CA ASN A 267 9.23 4.41 15.55
C ASN A 267 10.16 5.63 15.75
N THR A 268 9.74 6.63 16.53
CA THR A 268 10.57 7.79 16.85
C THR A 268 11.41 7.52 18.10
N ILE A 269 12.74 7.67 17.99
CA ILE A 269 13.67 7.61 19.12
C ILE A 269 13.88 9.02 19.65
N ASN A 270 13.79 9.21 20.98
CA ASN A 270 14.09 10.49 21.61
C ASN A 270 15.47 10.44 22.29
N THR A 271 16.52 10.84 21.55
CA THR A 271 17.89 10.83 22.07
C THR A 271 18.35 12.22 22.45
N GLY A 272 18.50 12.46 23.75
CA GLY A 272 18.91 13.75 24.30
C GLY A 272 17.96 14.91 23.96
N GLY A 273 16.66 14.63 23.81
CA GLY A 273 15.66 15.62 23.39
C GLY A 273 15.50 15.77 21.88
N VAL A 274 16.34 15.11 21.08
CA VAL A 274 16.26 15.10 19.61
C VAL A 274 15.43 13.92 19.14
N LYS A 275 14.36 14.20 18.39
CA LYS A 275 13.50 13.18 17.77
C LYS A 275 14.14 12.69 16.47
N VAL A 276 14.46 11.41 16.43
CA VAL A 276 15.06 10.74 15.26
C VAL A 276 14.10 9.66 14.76
N GLN A 277 13.76 9.71 13.46
CA GLN A 277 12.96 8.67 12.83
C GLN A 277 13.84 7.47 12.47
N ILE A 278 13.49 6.28 12.96
CA ILE A 278 14.20 5.03 12.66
C ILE A 278 14.32 4.83 11.15
N GLU A 279 13.21 5.02 10.42
CA GLU A 279 13.12 4.80 8.99
C GLU A 279 14.06 5.71 8.19
N GLN A 280 14.31 6.94 8.65
CA GLN A 280 15.25 7.85 7.98
C GLN A 280 16.70 7.42 8.18
N VAL A 281 17.05 6.95 9.38
CA VAL A 281 18.39 6.40 9.65
C VAL A 281 18.62 5.15 8.81
N GLU A 282 17.63 4.25 8.76
CA GLU A 282 17.68 3.03 7.95
C GLU A 282 17.80 3.34 6.46
N ALA A 283 16.96 4.24 5.93
CA ALA A 283 17.04 4.64 4.53
C ALA A 283 18.40 5.25 4.17
N THR A 284 18.99 6.03 5.07
CA THR A 284 20.32 6.63 4.85
C THR A 284 21.41 5.56 4.84
N LEU A 285 21.38 4.60 5.76
CA LEU A 285 22.42 3.57 5.88
C LEU A 285 22.28 2.42 4.87
N LYS A 286 21.09 2.22 4.28
CA LYS A 286 20.76 1.05 3.45
C LYS A 286 21.73 0.83 2.29
N GLU A 287 22.15 1.89 1.63
CA GLU A 287 23.04 1.83 0.46
C GLU A 287 24.54 1.80 0.84
N HIS A 288 24.85 1.88 2.14
CA HIS A 288 26.23 1.99 2.65
C HIS A 288 26.66 0.81 3.52
N LEU A 289 25.72 0.02 4.03
CA LEU A 289 26.01 -1.18 4.81
C LEU A 289 25.77 -2.44 3.98
N SER A 290 26.79 -3.29 3.91
CA SER A 290 26.77 -4.56 3.17
C SER A 290 26.01 -5.67 3.89
N VAL A 291 25.69 -5.48 5.17
CA VAL A 291 24.99 -6.45 6.01
C VAL A 291 23.55 -5.99 6.25
N PRO A 292 22.57 -6.92 6.34
CA PRO A 292 21.24 -6.59 6.83
C PRO A 292 21.33 -5.98 8.23
N PHE A 293 20.60 -4.90 8.47
CA PHE A 293 20.55 -4.24 9.77
C PHE A 293 19.16 -3.69 10.11
N LEU A 294 18.96 -3.39 11.40
CA LEU A 294 17.81 -2.66 11.91
C LEU A 294 18.24 -1.61 12.92
N ILE A 295 17.55 -0.46 12.90
CA ILE A 295 17.72 0.58 13.91
C ILE A 295 16.62 0.44 14.97
N THR A 296 17.01 0.58 16.24
CA THR A 296 16.13 0.55 17.42
C THR A 296 16.70 1.43 18.53
N SER A 297 16.02 1.51 19.68
CA SER A 297 16.52 2.24 20.86
C SER A 297 16.79 1.36 22.06
N ALA A 298 17.70 1.83 22.93
CA ALA A 298 17.88 1.33 24.29
C ALA A 298 17.83 2.50 25.29
N PRO A 299 17.39 2.26 26.55
CA PRO A 299 17.47 3.25 27.62
C PRO A 299 18.92 3.67 27.91
N ASP A 300 19.11 4.93 28.28
CA ASP A 300 20.40 5.49 28.65
C ASP A 300 20.22 6.62 29.68
N GLU A 301 21.08 6.65 30.69
CA GLU A 301 20.96 7.61 31.80
C GLU A 301 21.16 9.08 31.36
N LYS A 302 22.01 9.32 30.35
CA LYS A 302 22.37 10.66 29.90
C LYS A 302 21.42 11.18 28.82
N PHE A 303 21.03 10.33 27.88
CA PHE A 303 20.26 10.71 26.71
C PHE A 303 18.79 10.32 26.79
N GLY A 304 18.36 9.60 27.84
CA GLY A 304 17.03 9.00 27.94
C GLY A 304 16.95 7.75 27.07
N GLU A 305 17.03 7.92 25.76
CA GLU A 305 17.24 6.83 24.79
C GLU A 305 18.51 7.06 23.96
N ILE A 306 19.13 5.97 23.52
CA ILE A 306 20.20 5.96 22.52
C ILE A 306 19.80 5.14 21.31
N ILE A 307 20.36 5.50 20.15
CA ILE A 307 20.20 4.76 18.91
C ILE A 307 21.10 3.53 18.94
N VAL A 308 20.54 2.38 18.59
CA VAL A 308 21.21 1.08 18.55
C VAL A 308 21.05 0.50 17.15
N LEU A 309 22.14 0.01 16.57
CA LEU A 309 22.14 -0.71 15.30
C LEU A 309 22.31 -2.20 15.58
N LEU A 310 21.31 -2.98 15.19
CA LEU A 310 21.39 -4.45 15.14
C LEU A 310 21.84 -4.86 13.75
N ALA A 311 22.89 -5.68 13.62
CA ALA A 311 23.33 -6.18 12.32
C ALA A 311 23.33 -7.72 12.31
N GLU A 312 22.90 -8.31 11.21
CA GLU A 312 22.89 -9.76 11.04
C GLU A 312 24.32 -10.29 10.82
N GLY A 313 24.71 -11.30 11.59
CA GLY A 313 26.04 -11.91 11.51
C GLY A 313 27.12 -11.09 12.21
N GLN A 314 28.32 -11.05 11.61
CA GLN A 314 29.45 -10.32 12.16
C GLN A 314 29.37 -8.83 11.79
N LEU A 315 29.67 -7.96 12.76
CA LEU A 315 29.76 -6.52 12.50
C LEU A 315 30.93 -6.24 11.51
N PRO A 316 30.68 -5.49 10.42
CA PRO A 316 31.76 -4.96 9.59
C PRO A 316 32.69 -4.07 10.43
N ASP A 317 34.00 -4.18 10.21
CA ASP A 317 35.01 -3.42 10.97
C ASP A 317 34.87 -1.90 10.77
N ASP A 318 34.30 -1.47 9.64
CA ASP A 318 34.11 -0.07 9.25
C ASP A 318 32.73 0.50 9.63
N ILE A 319 31.85 -0.27 10.29
CA ILE A 319 30.45 0.11 10.49
C ILE A 319 30.26 1.45 11.22
N GLU A 320 31.06 1.71 12.26
CA GLU A 320 31.00 2.96 13.02
C GLU A 320 31.48 4.16 12.21
N GLN A 321 32.54 3.97 11.42
CA GLN A 321 33.08 4.99 10.53
C GLN A 321 32.06 5.33 9.43
N THR A 322 31.44 4.31 8.84
CA THR A 322 30.37 4.46 7.84
C THR A 322 29.19 5.23 8.44
N CYS A 323 28.71 4.87 9.63
CA CYS A 323 27.65 5.63 10.31
C CYS A 323 28.05 7.08 10.58
N THR A 324 29.30 7.34 10.96
CA THR A 324 29.79 8.70 11.25
C THR A 324 29.82 9.58 10.00
N HIS A 325 30.22 9.03 8.85
CA HIS A 325 30.27 9.74 7.58
C HIS A 325 28.89 10.01 7.00
N GLN A 326 27.97 9.04 7.12
CA GLN A 326 26.66 9.12 6.47
C GLN A 326 25.59 9.81 7.34
N LEU A 327 25.73 9.79 8.66
CA LEU A 327 24.69 10.28 9.58
C LEU A 327 25.09 11.57 10.30
N PRO A 328 24.12 12.51 10.48
CA PRO A 328 24.27 13.63 11.39
C PRO A 328 24.61 13.18 12.83
N PRO A 329 25.29 14.01 13.64
CA PRO A 329 25.78 13.62 14.96
C PRO A 329 24.74 12.95 15.89
N TYR A 330 23.50 13.45 15.92
CA TYR A 330 22.43 12.91 16.77
C TYR A 330 21.75 11.66 16.21
N TRP A 331 22.02 11.29 14.95
CA TRP A 331 21.46 10.10 14.30
C TRP A 331 22.38 8.88 14.40
N ARG A 332 23.63 9.09 14.83
CA ARG A 332 24.65 8.04 14.90
C ARG A 332 24.32 7.02 16.00
N PRO A 333 24.28 5.72 15.68
CA PRO A 333 24.18 4.68 16.70
C PRO A 333 25.30 4.81 17.73
N LYS A 334 24.94 4.68 19.01
CA LYS A 334 25.90 4.65 20.14
C LYS A 334 26.25 3.23 20.58
N ARG A 335 25.56 2.24 20.01
CA ARG A 335 25.75 0.82 20.26
C ARG A 335 25.50 0.03 18.98
N PHE A 336 26.36 -0.95 18.74
CA PHE A 336 26.27 -1.89 17.62
C PHE A 336 26.17 -3.30 18.20
N VAL A 337 25.14 -4.05 17.82
CA VAL A 337 24.85 -5.38 18.38
C VAL A 337 24.79 -6.39 17.24
N PRO A 338 25.70 -7.36 17.16
CA PRO A 338 25.56 -8.47 16.23
C PRO A 338 24.41 -9.37 16.68
N VAL A 339 23.58 -9.80 15.73
CA VAL A 339 22.51 -10.77 15.96
C VAL A 339 22.64 -11.91 14.97
N PHE A 340 22.28 -13.12 15.40
CA PHE A 340 22.30 -14.27 14.49
C PHE A 340 21.33 -14.09 13.30
N LYS A 341 20.17 -13.49 13.58
CA LYS A 341 19.15 -13.15 12.59
C LYS A 341 18.38 -11.91 13.04
N LEU A 342 18.03 -11.03 12.11
CA LEU A 342 17.20 -9.88 12.44
C LEU A 342 15.78 -10.30 12.83
N PRO A 343 15.19 -9.66 13.86
CA PRO A 343 13.83 -9.94 14.28
C PRO A 343 12.83 -9.41 13.25
N LEU A 344 12.08 -10.32 12.62
CA LEU A 344 11.01 -10.01 11.67
C LEU A 344 9.70 -10.66 12.15
N THR A 345 8.58 -9.99 11.87
CA THR A 345 7.21 -10.52 12.03
C THR A 345 6.94 -11.64 11.03
N GLU A 346 5.83 -12.37 11.20
CA GLU A 346 5.36 -13.39 10.24
C GLU A 346 5.17 -12.82 8.82
N THR A 347 4.90 -11.53 8.71
CA THR A 347 4.74 -10.81 7.42
C THR A 347 6.08 -10.32 6.83
N GLY A 348 7.22 -10.67 7.45
CA GLY A 348 8.56 -10.27 7.01
C GLY A 348 8.94 -8.81 7.34
N LYS A 349 8.06 -8.05 8.00
CA LYS A 349 8.37 -6.68 8.48
C LYS A 349 9.23 -6.71 9.75
N PRO A 350 10.07 -5.70 10.01
CA PRO A 350 10.84 -5.61 11.26
C PRO A 350 9.97 -5.73 12.51
N ASP A 351 10.29 -6.67 13.39
CA ASP A 351 9.69 -6.77 14.71
C ASP A 351 10.41 -5.81 15.67
N ARG A 352 9.90 -4.58 15.74
CA ARG A 352 10.49 -3.50 16.54
C ARG A 352 10.46 -3.79 18.03
N ALA A 353 9.48 -4.56 18.52
CA ALA A 353 9.40 -4.92 19.93
C ALA A 353 10.53 -5.87 20.32
N ILE A 354 10.75 -6.93 19.52
CA ILE A 354 11.86 -7.86 19.73
C ILE A 354 13.20 -7.14 19.50
N ALA A 355 13.32 -6.28 18.49
CA ALA A 355 14.52 -5.48 18.27
C ALA A 355 14.89 -4.66 19.51
N LYS A 356 13.91 -4.01 20.17
CA LYS A 356 14.14 -3.23 21.39
C LYS A 356 14.61 -4.10 22.56
N LEU A 357 14.12 -5.33 22.68
CA LEU A 357 14.61 -6.30 23.68
C LEU A 357 16.05 -6.76 23.42
N LEU A 358 16.41 -6.99 22.15
CA LEU A 358 17.79 -7.37 21.78
C LEU A 358 18.79 -6.25 22.04
N ALA A 359 18.37 -4.99 21.88
CA ALA A 359 19.21 -3.81 22.09
C ALA A 359 19.55 -3.51 23.56
N GLN A 360 18.77 -4.07 24.50
CA GLN A 360 18.98 -3.89 25.94
C GLN A 360 19.99 -4.88 26.53
N LYS A 361 20.31 -5.95 25.82
CA LYS A 361 21.39 -6.87 26.16
C LYS A 361 22.74 -6.21 25.89
#